data_AF-A0A7S1LVL6-F1
#
_entry.id   AF-A0A7S1LVL6-F1
#
_cell.length_a   1.000
_cell.length_b   1.000
_cell.length_c   1.000
_cell.angle_alpha   90.00
_cell.angle_beta   90.00
_cell.angle_gamma   90.00
#
_symmetry.space_group_name_H-M   'P 1'
#
loop_
_entity.id
_entity.type
_entity.pdbx_description
1 polymer ?
#
loop_
_entity_poly.entity_id
_entity_poly.type
_entity_poly.pdbx_seq_one_letter_code
_entity_poly.pdbx_strand_id
1 'polypeptide(L)'
;GIAGTVASTGAAEIINDAYSDARFNREVDKQLGYRTRTILAEPIRFRGDILAVAQLVNKMDGRKVQRFTVEDQETFRTFAMFAGISLSNSRLLEFVIKAGEEAMALNQAQLGAEEASSGNPLSRRGSSVRIHISDADREKVREANIHPAAQEALVTTQFDLFRVREEAGEAARDVGARVVMELFKASGYLEKFDVGLDTLEHFVLRCRSRYRNVPYH
;
A
#
# COMPACT_ATOMS: atom_id res chain seq x y z
N GLY A 1 20.15 -16.57 -27.72
CA GLY A 1 20.20 -17.78 -26.88
C GLY A 1 18.80 -18.36 -26.72
N ILE A 2 18.67 -19.59 -26.24
CA ILE A 2 17.40 -20.35 -26.17
C ILE A 2 16.29 -19.54 -25.48
N ALA A 3 16.55 -18.99 -24.29
CA ALA A 3 15.56 -18.18 -23.57
C ALA A 3 15.08 -16.96 -24.38
N GLY A 4 15.99 -16.31 -25.12
CA GLY A 4 15.64 -15.19 -25.99
C GLY A 4 14.75 -15.59 -27.15
N THR A 5 14.98 -16.78 -27.75
CA THR A 5 14.09 -17.30 -28.80
C THR A 5 12.69 -17.54 -28.23
N VAL A 6 12.56 -18.26 -27.10
CA VAL A 6 11.27 -18.50 -26.44
C VAL A 6 10.58 -17.20 -26.04
N ALA A 7 11.32 -16.19 -25.56
CA ALA A 7 10.77 -14.89 -25.23
C ALA A 7 10.21 -14.17 -26.46
N SER A 8 10.87 -14.28 -27.62
CA SER A 8 10.45 -13.63 -28.87
C SER A 8 9.31 -14.34 -29.59
N THR A 9 9.31 -15.67 -29.60
CA THR A 9 8.31 -16.48 -30.32
C THR A 9 7.11 -16.81 -29.45
N GLY A 10 7.30 -16.85 -28.12
CA GLY A 10 6.33 -17.41 -27.20
C GLY A 10 6.09 -18.92 -27.38
N ALA A 11 6.91 -19.59 -28.19
CA ALA A 11 6.85 -21.03 -28.36
C ALA A 11 7.80 -21.68 -27.37
N ALA A 12 7.28 -22.64 -26.59
CA ALA A 12 8.11 -23.43 -25.70
C ALA A 12 8.95 -24.44 -26.49
N GLU A 13 10.13 -24.76 -25.98
CA GLU A 13 11.12 -25.58 -26.69
C GLU A 13 11.70 -26.67 -25.78
N ILE A 14 11.73 -27.90 -26.31
CA ILE A 14 12.45 -29.05 -25.74
C ILE A 14 13.74 -29.23 -26.53
N ILE A 15 14.87 -29.17 -25.84
CA ILE A 15 16.21 -29.38 -26.42
C ILE A 15 16.81 -30.65 -25.82
N ASN A 16 16.96 -31.66 -26.66
CA ASN A 16 17.43 -32.98 -26.29
C ASN A 16 18.96 -33.10 -26.21
N ASP A 17 19.68 -32.17 -26.83
CA ASP A 17 21.13 -32.02 -26.71
C ASP A 17 21.50 -30.53 -26.78
N ALA A 18 21.73 -29.93 -25.62
CA ALA A 18 22.06 -28.52 -25.51
C ALA A 18 23.37 -28.17 -26.24
N TYR A 19 24.36 -29.05 -26.26
CA TYR A 19 25.63 -28.74 -26.93
C TYR A 19 25.49 -28.74 -28.44
N SER A 20 24.59 -29.54 -28.99
CA SER A 20 24.31 -29.53 -30.42
C SER A 20 23.48 -28.32 -30.87
N ASP A 21 22.85 -27.59 -29.95
CA ASP A 21 22.11 -26.37 -30.27
C ASP A 21 23.04 -25.15 -30.38
N ALA A 22 23.05 -24.49 -31.54
CA ALA A 22 23.90 -23.33 -31.81
C ALA A 22 23.61 -22.11 -30.91
N ARG A 23 22.42 -22.06 -30.28
CA ARG A 23 22.00 -20.97 -29.40
C ARG A 23 22.44 -21.18 -27.95
N PHE A 24 23.05 -22.32 -27.62
CA PHE A 24 23.53 -22.64 -26.28
C PHE A 24 24.97 -22.12 -26.05
N ASN A 25 25.18 -21.40 -24.95
CA ASN A 25 26.49 -20.89 -24.57
C ASN A 25 27.22 -21.88 -23.65
N ARG A 26 28.20 -22.59 -24.21
CA ARG A 26 28.99 -23.62 -23.50
C ARG A 26 30.01 -23.04 -22.51
N GLU A 27 30.31 -21.75 -22.57
CA GLU A 27 31.32 -21.14 -21.69
C GLU A 27 30.85 -21.09 -20.23
N VAL A 28 29.54 -20.93 -20.00
CA VAL A 28 28.95 -20.93 -18.65
C VAL A 28 29.14 -22.29 -17.97
N ASP A 29 28.87 -23.37 -18.70
CA ASP A 29 29.09 -24.74 -18.24
C ASP A 29 30.56 -25.00 -17.87
N LYS A 30 31.51 -24.55 -18.71
CA LYS A 30 32.95 -24.69 -18.46
C LYS A 30 33.38 -23.99 -17.18
N GLN A 31 32.87 -22.79 -16.92
CA GLN A 31 33.19 -22.02 -15.72
C GLN A 31 32.62 -22.65 -14.45
N LEU A 32 31.42 -23.23 -14.54
CA LEU A 32 30.73 -23.83 -13.39
C LEU A 32 31.12 -25.30 -13.14
N GLY A 33 31.92 -25.91 -14.01
CA GLY A 33 32.19 -27.35 -13.95
C GLY A 33 30.94 -28.21 -14.13
N TYR A 34 29.89 -27.65 -14.74
CA TYR A 34 28.59 -28.28 -14.95
C TYR A 34 28.42 -28.66 -16.41
N ARG A 35 27.64 -29.71 -16.69
CA ARG A 35 27.32 -30.12 -18.07
C ARG A 35 25.82 -30.15 -18.29
N THR A 36 25.33 -29.15 -19.00
CA THR A 36 23.98 -29.05 -19.53
C THR A 36 23.83 -30.00 -20.73
N ARG A 37 22.84 -30.89 -20.66
CA ARG A 37 22.54 -31.89 -21.69
C ARG A 37 21.15 -31.70 -22.25
N THR A 38 20.14 -31.55 -21.39
CA THR A 38 18.75 -31.36 -21.83
C THR A 38 18.18 -30.06 -21.27
N ILE A 39 17.35 -29.37 -22.04
CA ILE A 39 16.71 -28.12 -21.63
C ILE A 39 15.23 -28.19 -22.03
N LEU A 40 14.35 -27.75 -21.14
CA LEU A 40 12.96 -27.44 -21.44
C LEU A 40 12.72 -25.98 -21.07
N ALA A 41 12.36 -25.17 -22.06
CA ALA A 41 12.14 -23.73 -21.89
C ALA A 41 10.68 -23.39 -22.17
N GLU A 42 10.01 -22.74 -21.22
CA GLU A 42 8.60 -22.38 -21.29
C GLU A 42 8.42 -20.88 -21.04
N PRO A 43 7.62 -20.16 -21.85
CA PRO A 43 7.31 -18.77 -21.60
C PRO A 43 6.33 -18.64 -20.42
N ILE A 44 6.60 -17.68 -19.54
CA ILE A 44 5.67 -17.30 -18.48
C ILE A 44 4.78 -16.17 -19.02
N ARG A 45 3.47 -16.42 -19.05
CA ARG A 45 2.49 -15.53 -19.66
C ARG A 45 1.50 -14.99 -18.65
N PHE A 46 1.04 -13.76 -18.88
CA PHE A 46 -0.10 -13.19 -18.20
C PHE A 46 -0.92 -12.37 -19.19
N ARG A 47 -2.22 -12.67 -19.32
CA ARG A 47 -3.15 -11.97 -20.24
C ARG A 47 -2.67 -11.84 -21.70
N GLY A 48 -1.94 -12.85 -22.19
CA GLY A 48 -1.42 -12.88 -23.56
C GLY A 48 0.03 -12.39 -23.69
N ASP A 49 0.49 -11.56 -22.76
CA ASP A 49 1.85 -11.02 -22.75
C ASP A 49 2.85 -12.00 -22.13
N ILE A 50 4.06 -12.01 -22.67
CA ILE A 50 5.19 -12.80 -22.13
C ILE A 50 5.89 -11.93 -21.09
N LEU A 51 5.81 -12.34 -19.83
CA LEU A 51 6.42 -11.61 -18.71
C LEU A 51 7.88 -12.02 -18.46
N ALA A 52 8.18 -13.29 -18.71
CA ALA A 52 9.47 -13.93 -18.47
C ALA A 52 9.56 -15.26 -19.23
N VAL A 53 10.72 -15.92 -19.14
CA VAL A 53 10.92 -17.30 -19.61
C VAL A 53 11.53 -18.10 -18.47
N ALA A 54 11.00 -19.29 -18.22
CA ALA A 54 11.56 -20.25 -17.28
C ALA A 54 12.23 -21.40 -18.05
N GLN A 55 13.35 -21.89 -17.52
CA GLN A 55 14.09 -22.99 -18.13
C GLN A 55 14.39 -24.05 -17.09
N LEU A 56 14.03 -25.30 -17.39
CA LEU A 56 14.50 -26.48 -16.68
C LEU A 56 15.71 -27.04 -17.42
N VAL A 57 16.74 -27.41 -16.67
CA VAL A 57 17.98 -27.96 -17.21
C VAL A 57 18.23 -29.32 -16.59
N ASN A 58 18.55 -30.31 -17.43
CA ASN A 58 18.84 -31.69 -17.08
C ASN A 58 17.71 -32.37 -16.30
N LYS A 59 16.77 -33.02 -17.01
CA LYS A 59 15.82 -33.94 -16.35
C LYS A 59 16.58 -35.08 -15.69
N MET A 60 16.57 -35.14 -14.36
CA MET A 60 17.30 -36.16 -13.60
C MET A 60 16.42 -37.37 -13.32
N ASP A 61 16.98 -38.56 -13.56
CA ASP A 61 16.47 -39.84 -13.05
C ASP A 61 17.63 -40.56 -12.35
N GLY A 62 17.65 -40.42 -11.02
CA GLY A 62 18.81 -40.77 -10.20
C GLY A 62 20.06 -40.02 -10.65
N ARG A 63 21.08 -40.75 -11.13
CA ARG A 63 22.33 -40.18 -11.66
C ARG A 63 22.35 -40.01 -13.18
N LYS A 64 21.28 -40.38 -13.88
CA LYS A 64 21.19 -40.30 -15.33
C LYS A 64 20.39 -39.07 -15.74
N VAL A 65 20.83 -38.41 -16.81
CA VAL A 65 20.06 -37.34 -17.44
C VAL A 65 19.16 -37.95 -18.50
N GLN A 66 17.87 -37.67 -18.41
CA GLN A 66 16.85 -38.05 -19.37
C GLN A 66 16.47 -36.85 -20.26
N ARG A 67 15.72 -37.16 -21.32
CA ARG A 67 15.07 -36.18 -22.19
C ARG A 67 13.75 -35.74 -21.59
N PHE A 68 13.42 -34.46 -21.76
CA PHE A 68 12.08 -33.98 -21.46
C PHE A 68 11.09 -34.55 -22.47
N THR A 69 9.90 -34.91 -21.99
CA THR A 69 8.78 -35.37 -22.79
C THR A 69 7.77 -34.24 -23.00
N VAL A 70 6.80 -34.46 -23.89
CA VAL A 70 5.68 -33.53 -24.07
C VAL A 70 4.85 -33.43 -22.79
N GLU A 71 4.70 -34.52 -22.04
CA GLU A 71 4.00 -34.53 -20.74
C GLU A 71 4.73 -33.67 -19.69
N ASP A 72 6.08 -33.68 -19.67
CA ASP A 72 6.85 -32.78 -18.82
C ASP A 72 6.58 -31.32 -19.19
N GLN A 73 6.50 -31.03 -20.49
CA GLN A 73 6.21 -29.69 -21.01
C GLN A 73 4.80 -29.23 -20.65
N GLU A 74 3.78 -30.06 -20.78
CA GLU A 74 2.41 -29.74 -20.38
C GLU A 74 2.30 -29.45 -18.87
N THR A 75 2.96 -30.28 -18.06
CA THR A 75 3.06 -30.06 -16.62
C THR A 75 3.75 -28.73 -16.32
N PHE A 76 4.89 -28.47 -16.97
CA PHE A 76 5.66 -27.25 -16.75
C PHE A 76 4.94 -25.99 -17.24
N ARG A 77 4.18 -26.08 -18.33
CA ARG A 77 3.29 -25.02 -18.80
C ARG A 77 2.27 -24.63 -17.74
N THR A 78 1.68 -25.62 -17.08
CA THR A 78 0.72 -25.36 -15.99
C THR A 78 1.37 -24.57 -14.86
N PHE A 79 2.58 -24.97 -14.45
CA PHE A 79 3.37 -24.22 -13.47
C PHE A 79 3.69 -22.79 -13.95
N ALA A 80 4.11 -22.62 -15.21
CA ALA A 80 4.42 -21.33 -15.80
C ALA A 80 3.22 -20.37 -15.83
N MET A 81 1.99 -20.88 -16.02
CA MET A 81 0.77 -20.08 -15.93
C MET A 81 0.56 -19.49 -14.52
N PHE A 82 0.71 -20.30 -13.48
CA PHE A 82 0.59 -19.81 -12.09
C PHE A 82 1.71 -18.83 -11.71
N ALA A 83 2.92 -19.06 -12.20
CA ALA A 83 4.02 -18.13 -12.05
C ALA A 83 3.72 -16.77 -12.70
N GLY A 84 3.05 -16.75 -13.86
CA GLY A 84 2.64 -15.53 -14.54
C GLY A 84 1.68 -14.67 -13.73
N ILE A 85 0.68 -15.30 -13.11
CA ILE A 85 -0.27 -14.61 -12.21
C ILE A 85 0.49 -14.00 -11.02
N SER A 86 1.35 -14.79 -10.39
CA SER A 86 2.11 -14.38 -9.20
C SER A 86 3.08 -13.22 -9.49
N LEU A 87 3.78 -13.28 -10.62
CA LEU A 87 4.68 -12.21 -11.07
C LEU A 87 3.93 -10.92 -11.38
N SER A 88 2.77 -11.02 -12.04
CA SER A 88 1.94 -9.83 -12.32
C SER A 88 1.45 -9.18 -11.03
N ASN A 89 0.98 -9.96 -10.06
CA ASN A 89 0.50 -9.44 -8.78
C ASN A 89 1.63 -8.81 -7.97
N SER A 90 2.80 -9.43 -7.96
CA SER A 90 3.97 -8.90 -7.23
C SER A 90 4.41 -7.54 -7.80
N ARG A 91 4.46 -7.41 -9.14
CA ARG A 91 4.78 -6.12 -9.79
C ARG A 91 3.75 -5.04 -9.49
N LEU A 92 2.46 -5.40 -9.48
CA LEU A 92 1.39 -4.46 -9.14
C LEU A 92 1.50 -3.98 -7.69
N LEU A 93 1.74 -4.89 -6.75
CA LEU A 93 1.92 -4.56 -5.34
C LEU A 93 3.13 -3.66 -5.13
N GLU A 94 4.26 -3.97 -5.76
CA GLU A 94 5.47 -3.14 -5.69
C GLU A 94 5.21 -1.72 -6.25
N PHE A 95 4.47 -1.60 -7.35
CA PHE A 95 4.09 -0.30 -7.91
C PHE A 95 3.21 0.50 -6.93
N VAL A 96 2.20 -0.14 -6.33
CA VAL A 96 1.31 0.50 -5.35
C VAL A 96 2.10 0.98 -4.13
N ILE A 97 3.03 0.17 -3.63
CA ILE A 97 3.88 0.53 -2.49
C ILE A 97 4.74 1.76 -2.83
N LYS A 98 5.45 1.75 -3.96
CA LYS A 98 6.30 2.89 -4.37
C LYS A 98 5.49 4.17 -4.57
N ALA A 99 4.34 4.09 -5.21
CA ALA A 99 3.46 5.25 -5.39
C ALA A 99 2.96 5.80 -4.04
N GLY A 100 2.66 4.91 -3.08
CA GLY A 100 2.32 5.29 -1.71
C GLY A 100 3.47 5.99 -0.99
N GLU A 101 4.68 5.44 -1.08
CA GLU A 101 5.90 6.02 -0.49
C GLU A 101 6.21 7.41 -1.07
N GLU A 102 6.14 7.56 -2.40
CA GLU A 102 6.34 8.84 -3.08
C GLU A 102 5.30 9.88 -2.66
N ALA A 103 4.03 9.49 -2.58
CA ALA A 103 2.96 10.39 -2.11
C ALA A 103 3.18 10.82 -0.65
N MET A 104 3.61 9.90 0.22
CA MET A 104 3.97 10.23 1.61
C MET A 104 5.17 11.17 1.67
N ALA A 105 6.20 10.93 0.87
CA ALA A 105 7.39 11.77 0.81
C ALA A 105 7.08 13.19 0.31
N LEU A 106 6.26 13.33 -0.74
CA LEU A 106 5.81 14.62 -1.25
C LEU A 106 5.01 15.39 -0.21
N ASN A 107 4.09 14.72 0.50
CA ASN A 107 3.33 15.34 1.58
C ASN A 107 4.25 15.82 2.72
N GLN A 108 5.25 15.02 3.09
CA GLN A 108 6.26 15.44 4.09
C GLN A 108 7.12 16.62 3.60
N ALA A 109 7.52 16.62 2.33
CA ALA A 109 8.33 17.69 1.75
C ALA A 109 7.53 19.01 1.63
N GLN A 110 6.25 18.94 1.27
CA GLN A 110 5.36 20.11 1.29
C GLN A 110 5.22 20.67 2.71
N LEU A 111 5.08 19.81 3.73
CA LEU A 111 5.08 20.22 5.13
C LEU A 111 6.42 20.89 5.54
N GLY A 112 7.56 20.39 5.07
CA GLY A 112 8.89 20.94 5.40
C GLY A 112 9.26 22.22 4.63
N ALA A 113 8.80 22.38 3.38
CA ALA A 113 9.03 23.57 2.58
C ALA A 113 8.23 24.79 3.11
N GLU A 114 7.04 24.56 3.65
CA GLU A 114 6.28 25.58 4.38
C GLU A 114 7.01 26.06 5.65
N GLU A 115 7.69 25.16 6.37
CA GLU A 115 8.49 25.49 7.57
C GLU A 115 9.73 26.35 7.23
N ALA A 116 10.42 26.06 6.11
CA ALA A 116 11.64 26.78 5.70
C ALA A 116 11.39 28.19 5.11
N SER A 117 10.20 28.45 4.56
CA SER A 117 9.85 29.78 4.02
C SER A 117 9.36 30.78 5.09
N SER A 118 9.11 30.33 6.32
CA SER A 118 8.64 31.16 7.45
C SER A 118 9.80 31.82 8.22
N GLY A 119 10.71 32.48 7.52
CA GLY A 119 11.88 33.17 8.07
C GLY A 119 11.73 34.69 8.30
N ASN A 120 10.52 35.22 8.56
CA ASN A 120 10.33 36.65 8.88
C ASN A 120 9.23 36.86 9.95
N PRO A 121 9.43 37.68 11.02
CA PRO A 121 8.63 37.58 12.26
C PRO A 121 7.22 38.21 12.27
N LEU A 122 6.70 38.75 11.16
CA LEU A 122 5.50 39.60 11.20
C LEU A 122 4.52 39.32 10.06
N SER A 123 3.86 38.16 10.09
CA SER A 123 2.51 37.95 9.52
C SER A 123 2.09 36.49 9.75
N ARG A 124 1.68 36.17 11.00
CA ARG A 124 1.06 34.88 11.32
C ARG A 124 -0.37 34.85 10.76
N ARG A 125 -0.54 34.37 9.53
CA ARG A 125 -1.84 33.88 9.05
C ARG A 125 -1.65 32.67 8.14
N GLY A 126 -1.92 31.49 8.70
CA GLY A 126 -2.13 30.26 7.95
C GLY A 126 -0.94 29.30 7.88
N SER A 127 -0.38 28.89 9.03
CA SER A 127 0.60 27.80 9.09
C SER A 127 -0.11 26.45 9.27
N SER A 128 0.08 25.53 8.32
CA SER A 128 -0.20 24.09 8.48
C SER A 128 0.80 23.51 9.49
N VAL A 129 0.55 23.74 10.78
CA VAL A 129 1.34 23.17 11.86
C VAL A 129 1.27 21.65 11.75
N ARG A 130 2.41 20.94 11.81
CA ARG A 130 2.42 19.53 12.22
C ARG A 130 1.78 19.49 13.60
N ILE A 131 0.47 19.24 13.67
CA ILE A 131 -0.22 19.17 14.94
C ILE A 131 0.17 17.84 15.56
N HIS A 132 1.26 17.86 16.32
CA HIS A 132 1.52 16.83 17.31
C HIS A 132 0.36 16.90 18.30
N ILE A 133 -0.54 15.92 18.21
CA ILE A 133 -1.63 15.78 19.15
C ILE A 133 -1.00 15.23 20.43
N SER A 134 -0.80 16.11 21.40
CA SER A 134 -0.25 15.72 22.70
C SER A 134 -1.27 14.93 23.51
N ASP A 135 -0.82 14.12 24.47
CA ASP A 135 -1.73 13.43 25.39
C ASP A 135 -2.58 14.44 26.17
N ALA A 136 -2.03 15.61 26.48
CA ALA A 136 -2.78 16.71 27.08
C ALA A 136 -3.91 17.23 26.18
N ASP A 137 -3.75 17.23 24.84
CA ASP A 137 -4.80 17.62 23.91
C ASP A 137 -5.92 16.58 23.83
N ARG A 138 -5.57 15.30 23.96
CA ARG A 138 -6.54 14.19 24.05
C ARG A 138 -7.34 14.29 25.34
N GLU A 139 -6.65 14.48 26.46
CA GLU A 139 -7.25 14.61 27.79
C GLU A 139 -8.26 15.77 27.83
N LYS A 140 -7.90 16.95 27.32
CA LYS A 140 -8.82 18.10 27.22
C LYS A 140 -10.12 17.79 26.49
N VAL A 141 -10.08 17.01 25.40
CA VAL A 141 -11.29 16.62 24.67
C VAL A 141 -12.08 15.55 25.44
N ARG A 142 -11.39 14.58 26.05
CA ARG A 142 -12.06 13.52 26.85
C ARG A 142 -12.79 14.10 28.06
N GLU A 143 -12.17 15.06 28.74
CA GLU A 143 -12.68 15.73 29.93
C GLU A 143 -13.61 16.92 29.64
N ALA A 144 -13.73 17.33 28.36
CA ALA A 144 -14.61 18.42 27.97
C ALA A 144 -16.06 18.11 28.38
N ASN A 145 -16.62 18.97 29.24
CA ASN A 145 -17.95 18.78 29.77
C ASN A 145 -19.01 19.18 28.73
N ILE A 146 -19.94 18.27 28.44
CA ILE A 146 -21.14 18.56 27.67
C ILE A 146 -22.30 18.58 28.67
N HIS A 147 -23.07 19.67 28.70
CA HIS A 147 -24.21 19.76 29.61
C HIS A 147 -25.17 18.57 29.40
N PRO A 148 -25.69 17.91 30.47
CA PRO A 148 -26.51 16.70 30.32
C PRO A 148 -27.70 16.86 29.36
N ALA A 149 -28.39 18.00 29.41
CA ALA A 149 -29.47 18.33 28.48
C ALA A 149 -29.02 18.38 27.00
N ALA A 150 -27.79 18.85 26.73
CA ALA A 150 -27.23 18.84 25.38
C ALA A 150 -26.82 17.44 24.94
N GLN A 151 -26.35 16.61 25.89
CA GLN A 151 -25.97 15.22 25.64
C GLN A 151 -27.19 14.36 25.26
N GLU A 152 -28.33 14.57 25.93
CA GLU A 152 -29.61 13.93 25.56
C GLU A 152 -30.13 14.43 24.21
N ALA A 153 -29.92 15.71 23.89
CA ALA A 153 -30.37 16.30 22.64
C ALA A 153 -29.56 15.84 21.40
N LEU A 154 -28.34 15.30 21.55
CA LEU A 154 -27.41 14.95 20.46
C LEU A 154 -28.04 14.12 19.32
N VAL A 155 -29.02 13.28 19.65
CA VAL A 155 -29.71 12.38 18.71
C VAL A 155 -31.05 12.93 18.21
N THR A 156 -31.34 14.19 18.51
CA THR A 156 -32.61 14.87 18.20
C THR A 156 -32.38 16.08 17.30
N THR A 157 -33.45 16.54 16.64
CA THR A 157 -33.42 17.79 15.85
C THR A 157 -33.30 19.06 16.69
N GLN A 158 -33.38 18.94 18.02
CA GLN A 158 -33.24 20.06 18.95
C GLN A 158 -31.78 20.33 19.35
N PHE A 159 -30.84 19.50 18.89
CA PHE A 159 -29.43 19.70 19.17
C PHE A 159 -28.92 20.99 18.50
N ASP A 160 -28.35 21.88 19.31
CA ASP A 160 -27.72 23.11 18.85
C ASP A 160 -26.24 23.16 19.27
N LEU A 161 -25.36 22.88 18.30
CA LEU A 161 -23.92 22.92 18.49
C LEU A 161 -23.42 24.34 18.82
N PHE A 162 -24.07 25.39 18.34
CA PHE A 162 -23.64 26.76 18.61
C PHE A 162 -23.83 27.10 20.08
N ARG A 163 -25.01 26.79 20.63
CA ARG A 163 -25.31 26.99 22.05
C ARG A 163 -24.35 26.23 22.95
N VAL A 164 -24.10 24.95 22.66
CA VAL A 164 -23.15 24.12 23.41
C VAL A 164 -21.73 24.69 23.39
N ARG A 165 -21.31 25.29 22.27
CA ARG A 165 -20.01 25.93 22.14
C ARG A 165 -19.93 27.27 22.85
N GLU A 166 -21.01 28.06 22.85
CA GLU A 166 -21.08 29.36 23.52
C GLU A 166 -21.02 29.20 25.05
N GLU A 167 -21.78 28.25 25.59
CA GLU A 167 -21.76 27.88 27.01
C GLU A 167 -20.36 27.39 27.46
N ALA A 168 -19.58 26.82 26.55
CA ALA A 168 -18.23 26.29 26.81
C ALA A 168 -17.11 27.33 26.77
N GLY A 169 -17.36 28.57 26.31
CA GLY A 169 -16.38 29.65 26.30
C GLY A 169 -15.04 29.27 25.65
N GLU A 170 -13.93 29.37 26.40
CA GLU A 170 -12.58 29.05 25.90
C GLU A 170 -12.41 27.57 25.48
N ALA A 171 -13.21 26.66 26.04
CA ALA A 171 -13.20 25.23 25.73
C ALA A 171 -14.08 24.86 24.52
N ALA A 172 -14.67 25.84 23.82
CA ALA A 172 -15.62 25.60 22.72
C ALA A 172 -15.12 24.66 21.62
N ARG A 173 -13.81 24.64 21.34
CA ARG A 173 -13.22 23.72 20.34
C ARG A 173 -13.12 22.29 20.86
N ASP A 174 -12.83 22.13 22.13
CA ASP A 174 -12.64 20.84 22.78
C ASP A 174 -14.00 20.16 23.00
N VAL A 175 -14.99 20.95 23.43
CA VAL A 175 -16.40 20.52 23.51
C VAL A 175 -16.95 20.15 22.12
N GLY A 176 -16.64 20.95 21.08
CA GLY A 176 -17.03 20.60 19.71
C GLY A 176 -16.43 19.28 19.21
N ALA A 177 -15.15 19.05 19.48
CA ALA A 177 -14.50 17.77 19.19
C ALA A 177 -15.13 16.61 19.97
N ARG A 178 -15.45 16.83 21.25
CA ARG A 178 -16.09 15.86 22.13
C ARG A 178 -17.50 15.47 21.65
N VAL A 179 -18.28 16.44 21.20
CA VAL A 179 -19.60 16.21 20.58
C VAL A 179 -19.48 15.28 19.36
N VAL A 180 -18.53 15.56 18.46
CA VAL A 180 -18.32 14.72 17.27
C VAL A 180 -17.94 13.29 17.67
N MET A 181 -17.05 13.13 18.65
CA MET A 181 -16.70 11.82 19.19
C MET A 181 -17.92 11.05 19.71
N GLU A 182 -18.81 11.70 20.46
CA GLU A 182 -20.01 11.05 21.01
C GLU A 182 -21.05 10.72 19.91
N LEU A 183 -21.18 11.54 18.88
CA LEU A 183 -22.05 11.24 17.73
C LEU A 183 -21.60 9.97 16.99
N PHE A 184 -20.30 9.82 16.74
CA PHE A 184 -19.76 8.62 16.07
C PHE A 184 -19.87 7.36 16.92
N LYS A 185 -19.77 7.48 18.25
CA LYS A 185 -20.03 6.36 19.16
C LYS A 185 -21.51 5.98 19.17
N ALA A 186 -22.40 6.96 19.21
CA ALA A 186 -23.84 6.72 19.24
C ALA A 186 -24.40 6.19 17.90
N SER A 187 -23.71 6.43 16.78
CA SER A 187 -24.19 6.05 15.45
C SER A 187 -23.97 4.58 15.09
N GLY A 188 -23.19 3.82 15.87
CA GLY A 188 -22.81 2.43 15.57
C GLY A 188 -21.86 2.27 14.38
N TYR A 189 -21.25 3.37 13.90
CA TYR A 189 -20.36 3.33 12.74
C TYR A 189 -18.98 2.76 13.07
N LEU A 190 -18.53 2.91 14.32
CA LEU A 190 -17.24 2.40 14.74
C LEU A 190 -17.21 0.87 14.68
N GLU A 191 -18.28 0.23 15.15
CA GLU A 191 -18.45 -1.22 15.12
C GLU A 191 -18.71 -1.71 13.69
N LYS A 192 -19.55 -1.00 12.92
CA LYS A 192 -19.87 -1.38 11.54
C LYS A 192 -18.65 -1.38 10.62
N PHE A 193 -17.70 -0.48 10.83
CA PHE A 193 -16.53 -0.29 9.98
C PHE A 193 -15.19 -0.66 10.64
N ASP A 194 -15.22 -1.29 11.82
CA ASP A 194 -14.04 -1.70 12.58
C ASP A 194 -13.02 -0.56 12.79
N VAL A 195 -13.53 0.62 13.17
CA VAL A 195 -12.71 1.81 13.41
C VAL A 195 -12.39 1.92 14.90
N GLY A 196 -11.12 1.79 15.24
CA GLY A 196 -10.63 1.98 16.61
C GLY A 196 -10.84 3.41 17.14
N LEU A 197 -11.15 3.53 18.43
CA LEU A 197 -11.42 4.80 19.09
C LEU A 197 -10.24 5.78 19.02
N ASP A 198 -9.01 5.27 19.14
CA ASP A 198 -7.79 6.09 19.06
C ASP A 198 -7.59 6.70 17.68
N THR A 199 -7.99 5.97 16.62
CA THR A 199 -7.95 6.42 15.23
C THR A 199 -8.96 7.54 15.00
N LEU A 200 -10.19 7.36 15.50
CA LEU A 200 -11.21 8.41 15.46
C LEU A 200 -10.76 9.66 16.22
N GLU A 201 -10.25 9.49 17.44
CA GLU A 201 -9.78 10.60 18.28
C GLU A 201 -8.67 11.39 17.59
N HIS A 202 -7.69 10.69 17.03
CA HIS A 202 -6.60 11.31 16.29
C HIS A 202 -7.11 12.06 15.03
N PHE A 203 -8.08 11.49 14.31
CA PHE A 203 -8.72 12.16 13.17
C PHE A 203 -9.45 13.45 13.57
N VAL A 204 -10.31 13.39 14.60
CA VAL A 204 -11.09 14.54 15.07
C VAL A 204 -10.17 15.67 15.56
N LEU A 205 -9.13 15.35 16.33
CA LEU A 205 -8.15 16.32 16.82
C LEU A 205 -7.34 16.95 15.69
N ARG A 206 -7.03 16.20 14.64
CA ARG A 206 -6.34 16.71 13.44
C ARG A 206 -7.24 17.62 12.61
N CYS A 207 -8.54 17.33 12.54
CA CYS A 207 -9.54 18.22 11.93
C CYS A 207 -9.66 19.52 12.73
N ARG A 208 -9.91 19.43 14.05
CA ARG A 208 -10.04 20.58 14.98
C ARG A 208 -8.91 21.58 14.83
N SER A 209 -7.68 21.06 14.77
CA SER A 209 -6.47 21.87 14.77
C SER A 209 -6.15 22.55 13.44
N ARG A 210 -6.80 22.14 12.34
CA ARG A 210 -6.70 22.79 11.03
C ARG A 210 -7.75 23.88 10.80
N TYR A 211 -8.78 23.98 11.66
CA TYR A 211 -9.77 25.06 11.56
C TYR A 211 -9.20 26.39 12.05
N ARG A 212 -9.35 27.45 11.22
CA ARG A 212 -8.89 28.81 11.55
C ARG A 212 -9.81 29.46 12.58
N ASN A 213 -9.27 30.33 13.43
CA ASN A 213 -10.10 31.14 14.34
C ASN A 213 -10.73 32.33 13.60
N VAL A 214 -11.85 32.09 12.91
CA VAL A 214 -12.64 33.13 12.26
C VAL A 214 -14.08 33.09 12.77
N PRO A 215 -14.79 34.23 12.88
CA PRO A 215 -16.15 34.28 13.41
C PRO A 215 -17.14 33.39 12.66
N TYR A 216 -16.91 33.20 11.35
CA TYR A 216 -17.60 32.27 10.47
C TYR A 216 -16.63 31.88 9.35
N HIS A 217 -16.75 30.65 8.83
CA HIS A 217 -15.91 30.14 7.73
C HIS A 217 -16.52 30.41 6.37
#